data_AF-A0ABD3K1C3-F1
#
_entry.id   AF-A0ABD3K1C3-F1
#
_cell.length_a   1.000
_cell.length_b   1.000
_cell.length_c   1.000
_cell.angle_alpha   90.00
_cell.angle_beta   90.00
_cell.angle_gamma   90.00
#
_symmetry.space_group_name_H-M   'P 1'
#
loop_
_entity.id
_entity.type
_entity.pdbx_description
1 polymer ?
#
loop_
_entity_poly.entity_id
_entity_poly.type
_entity_poly.pdbx_seq_one_letter_code
_entity_poly.pdbx_strand_id
1 'polypeptide(L)'
;MDVDKILGIANNAITLVQKVSDVNGVKAKMESLKMNMGMVSARKADISFELGQEERTSGKKRKKEVDFWMQSVASLEDQVHELGRKVKEGHFFSHLMLEEQVRGLEAQVEKLHEKGRFDNGLMLDVKLARGYELQRGEQVGQASQTKRAEIWDCLMNEEVLRVGVWGQWGVGKTSLVKHIHDQIVRDRRRFDGACLVRVSQEGTVGMIQTDIANYLKLDLTDVSGVCWGARLKEALQDRKILLILDDVWKYYSLEELGIALERNGCKLIMTSRSSDVCEQMNCNKHVHVTTLPEEEAWCLFTKNLNAPFLPDIEDVARAVAKECGGFPLAIVVLSGVMRGKRHIHQWRNALRELQNLKFTPKFMKDDVFRVLTFSYHRLDLTRRECFSQVALYPEDHRVSKRKRVQYITDSKINGIEEKRQAQLDKGHTTPDELVDACLLEAETNGTGSRVVKKHDLSKDMAIDMANGEVMVKAGLELNEVADEPQWKERLKKVPVFFNKIGQIGWLKSSRRPKISTLLVDISDSFFKHMKALTT
;
A
#
# COMPACT_ATOMS: atom_id res chain seq x y z
N MET A 1 66.27 4.85 73.96
CA MET A 1 65.48 4.84 72.72
C MET A 1 64.03 4.81 73.16
N ASP A 2 63.28 5.85 72.84
CA ASP A 2 62.00 6.18 73.49
C ASP A 2 60.87 5.26 72.98
N VAL A 3 60.37 4.38 73.86
CA VAL A 3 59.45 3.27 73.52
C VAL A 3 58.13 3.80 72.96
N ASP A 4 57.66 4.95 73.43
CA ASP A 4 56.44 5.61 72.94
C ASP A 4 56.59 6.10 71.49
N LYS A 5 57.81 6.49 71.10
CA LYS A 5 58.11 6.90 69.72
C LYS A 5 58.09 5.73 68.75
N ILE A 6 58.50 4.55 69.21
CA ILE A 6 58.48 3.30 68.42
C ILE A 6 57.04 2.79 68.28
N LEU A 7 56.25 2.83 69.36
CA LEU A 7 54.82 2.48 69.34
C LEU A 7 54.01 3.41 68.42
N GLY A 8 54.31 4.72 68.42
CA GLY A 8 53.70 5.68 67.50
C GLY A 8 53.99 5.40 66.03
N ILE A 9 55.23 5.00 65.69
CA ILE A 9 55.61 4.64 64.31
C ILE A 9 54.95 3.32 63.90
N ALA A 10 54.91 2.32 64.78
CA ALA A 10 54.28 1.03 64.51
C ALA A 10 52.77 1.16 64.27
N ASN A 11 52.05 1.93 65.08
CA ASN A 11 50.63 2.18 64.87
C ASN A 11 50.37 2.94 63.57
N ASN A 12 51.21 3.93 63.22
CA ASN A 12 51.09 4.64 61.94
C ASN A 12 51.37 3.71 60.74
N ALA A 13 52.33 2.79 60.84
CA ALA A 13 52.62 1.81 59.81
C ALA A 13 51.49 0.79 59.63
N ILE A 14 50.94 0.25 60.73
CA ILE A 14 49.76 -0.65 60.68
C ILE A 14 48.56 0.05 60.05
N THR A 15 48.32 1.30 60.43
CA THR A 15 47.24 2.11 59.86
C THR A 15 47.48 2.37 58.36
N LEU A 16 48.72 2.64 57.93
CA LEU A 16 49.06 2.80 56.51
C LEU A 16 48.90 1.50 55.71
N VAL A 17 49.29 0.36 56.27
CA VAL A 17 49.15 -0.95 55.63
C VAL A 17 47.69 -1.34 55.47
N GLN A 18 46.85 -1.13 56.49
CA GLN A 18 45.40 -1.30 56.40
C GLN A 18 44.80 -0.38 55.33
N LYS A 19 45.23 0.90 55.29
CA LYS A 19 44.79 1.89 54.30
C LYS A 19 45.20 1.56 52.85
N VAL A 20 46.39 0.99 52.63
CA VAL A 20 46.85 0.54 51.30
C VAL A 20 46.14 -0.74 50.88
N SER A 21 45.83 -1.63 51.83
CA SER A 21 45.04 -2.84 51.60
C SER A 21 43.62 -2.51 51.09
N ASP A 22 42.94 -1.53 51.68
CA ASP A 22 41.59 -1.12 51.26
C ASP A 22 41.55 -0.51 49.84
N VAL A 23 42.55 0.30 49.49
CA VAL A 23 42.71 0.88 48.14
C VAL A 23 42.95 -0.20 47.07
N ASN A 24 43.80 -1.17 47.38
CA ASN A 24 44.08 -2.30 46.49
C ASN A 24 42.85 -3.21 46.32
N GLY A 25 42.06 -3.38 47.39
CA GLY A 25 40.83 -4.17 47.36
C GLY A 25 39.77 -3.62 46.40
N VAL A 26 39.52 -2.31 46.41
CA VAL A 26 38.53 -1.69 45.51
C VAL A 26 39.02 -1.66 44.06
N LYS A 27 40.32 -1.49 43.80
CA LYS A 27 40.88 -1.64 42.45
C LYS A 27 40.69 -3.06 41.91
N ALA A 28 40.96 -4.08 42.72
CA ALA A 28 40.73 -5.48 42.33
C ALA A 28 39.24 -5.75 42.04
N LYS A 29 38.33 -5.26 42.88
CA LYS A 29 36.88 -5.34 42.64
C LYS A 29 36.45 -4.61 41.36
N MET A 30 37.04 -3.46 41.06
CA MET A 30 36.78 -2.74 39.82
C MET A 30 37.24 -3.52 38.58
N GLU A 31 38.40 -4.19 38.63
CA GLU A 31 38.84 -5.05 37.53
C GLU A 31 37.94 -6.28 37.35
N SER A 32 37.47 -6.89 38.45
CA SER A 32 36.44 -7.95 38.41
C SER A 32 35.15 -7.45 37.76
N LEU A 33 34.67 -6.27 38.16
CA LEU A 33 33.48 -5.65 37.58
C LEU A 33 33.63 -5.40 36.07
N LYS A 34 34.78 -4.88 35.62
CA LYS A 34 35.06 -4.69 34.19
C LYS A 34 35.08 -6.01 33.42
N MET A 35 35.66 -7.07 34.00
CA MET A 35 35.69 -8.39 33.39
C MET A 35 34.27 -8.96 33.23
N ASN A 36 33.45 -8.90 34.29
CA ASN A 36 32.06 -9.33 34.25
C ASN A 36 31.23 -8.50 33.27
N MET A 37 31.48 -7.18 33.21
CA MET A 37 30.86 -6.31 32.22
C MET A 37 31.24 -6.71 30.79
N GLY A 38 32.51 -7.05 30.55
CA GLY A 38 32.99 -7.54 29.26
C GLY A 38 32.26 -8.79 28.78
N MET A 39 31.90 -9.71 29.69
CA MET A 39 31.09 -10.88 29.35
C MET A 39 29.67 -10.50 28.90
N VAL A 40 29.03 -9.54 29.59
CA VAL A 40 27.70 -9.06 29.23
C VAL A 40 27.73 -8.29 27.90
N SER A 41 28.77 -7.49 27.65
CA SER A 41 29.02 -6.81 26.37
C SER A 41 29.22 -7.78 25.22
N ALA A 42 29.99 -8.86 25.42
CA ALA A 42 30.15 -9.92 24.43
C ALA A 42 28.81 -10.59 24.10
N ARG A 43 28.02 -10.93 25.13
CA ARG A 43 26.67 -11.49 24.93
C ARG A 43 25.75 -10.55 24.17
N LYS A 44 25.81 -9.25 24.42
CA LYS A 44 25.07 -8.22 23.67
C LYS A 44 25.49 -8.18 22.20
N ALA A 45 26.78 -8.34 21.90
CA ALA A 45 27.28 -8.42 20.53
C ALA A 45 26.76 -9.67 19.80
N ASP A 46 26.80 -10.84 20.46
CA ASP A 46 26.27 -12.09 19.90
C ASP A 46 24.77 -11.98 19.60
N ILE A 47 23.99 -11.47 20.54
CA ILE A 47 22.54 -11.23 20.37
C ILE A 47 22.29 -10.24 19.23
N SER A 48 23.09 -9.18 19.11
CA SER A 48 22.96 -8.22 18.01
C SER A 48 23.20 -8.87 16.65
N PHE A 49 24.17 -9.78 16.57
CA PHE A 49 24.47 -10.54 15.36
C PHE A 49 23.33 -11.50 15.01
N GLU A 50 22.83 -12.26 15.98
CA GLU A 50 21.71 -13.20 15.81
C GLU A 50 20.43 -12.48 15.35
N LEU A 51 20.09 -11.35 15.99
CA LEU A 51 18.95 -10.52 15.61
C LEU A 51 19.13 -9.94 14.20
N GLY A 52 20.33 -9.48 13.85
CA GLY A 52 20.62 -8.98 12.51
C GLY A 52 20.42 -10.01 11.41
N GLN A 53 20.64 -11.30 11.69
CA GLN A 53 20.39 -12.38 10.74
C GLN A 53 18.92 -12.77 10.70
N GLU A 54 18.29 -12.96 11.85
CA GLU A 54 16.91 -13.45 11.89
C GLU A 54 15.86 -12.36 11.56
N GLU A 55 16.07 -11.09 11.90
CA GLU A 55 15.17 -9.97 11.57
C GLU A 55 15.12 -9.73 10.04
N ARG A 56 16.18 -10.13 9.32
CA ARG A 56 16.25 -10.00 7.85
C ARG A 56 15.52 -11.10 7.11
N THR A 57 15.42 -12.29 7.71
CA THR A 57 15.12 -13.54 7.00
C THR A 57 13.80 -14.18 7.43
N SER A 58 13.37 -14.01 8.69
CA SER A 58 12.30 -14.85 9.28
C SER A 58 10.93 -14.17 9.45
N GLY A 59 10.83 -12.86 9.21
CA GLY A 59 9.62 -12.08 9.53
C GLY A 59 9.24 -12.14 11.01
N LYS A 60 10.20 -12.44 11.89
CA LYS A 60 10.07 -12.31 13.34
C LYS A 60 10.44 -10.90 13.76
N LYS A 61 9.93 -10.48 14.91
CA LYS A 61 10.28 -9.21 15.54
C LYS A 61 10.89 -9.48 16.90
N ARG A 62 11.99 -8.80 17.19
CA ARG A 62 12.62 -8.80 18.50
C ARG A 62 11.63 -8.46 19.62
N LYS A 63 11.75 -9.18 20.74
CA LYS A 63 10.95 -8.88 21.94
C LYS A 63 11.37 -7.55 22.55
N LYS A 64 10.40 -6.82 23.11
CA LYS A 64 10.67 -5.55 23.82
C LYS A 64 11.61 -5.73 25.02
N GLU A 65 11.60 -6.90 25.67
CA GLU A 65 12.51 -7.20 26.77
C GLU A 65 13.98 -7.23 26.32
N VAL A 66 14.25 -7.68 25.10
CA VAL A 66 15.60 -7.72 24.51
C VAL A 66 16.09 -6.31 24.21
N ASP A 67 15.26 -5.46 23.61
CA ASP A 67 15.59 -4.05 23.38
C ASP A 67 15.90 -3.31 24.69
N PHE A 68 15.04 -3.49 25.70
CA PHE A 68 15.23 -2.89 27.00
C PHE A 68 16.53 -3.37 27.67
N TRP A 69 16.83 -4.66 27.56
CA TRP A 69 18.07 -5.23 28.08
C TRP A 69 19.30 -4.64 27.37
N MET A 70 19.31 -4.55 26.03
CA MET A 70 20.43 -3.98 25.28
C MET A 70 20.71 -2.50 25.63
N GLN A 71 19.65 -1.70 25.82
CA GLN A 71 19.76 -0.33 26.29
C GLN A 71 20.30 -0.26 27.72
N SER A 72 19.86 -1.16 28.60
CA SER A 72 20.34 -1.25 29.97
C SER A 72 21.83 -1.62 30.04
N VAL A 73 22.27 -2.56 29.19
CA VAL A 73 23.70 -2.90 29.05
C VAL A 73 24.50 -1.69 28.58
N ALA A 74 24.06 -0.97 27.54
CA ALA A 74 24.75 0.23 27.05
C ALA A 74 24.93 1.29 28.17
N SER A 75 23.87 1.55 28.93
CA SER A 75 23.95 2.50 30.06
C SER A 75 24.91 2.04 31.15
N LEU A 76 24.96 0.73 31.43
CA LEU A 76 25.90 0.16 32.41
C LEU A 76 27.35 0.17 31.90
N GLU A 77 27.59 0.01 30.60
CA GLU A 77 28.92 0.13 29.99
C GLU A 77 29.49 1.53 30.28
N ASP A 78 28.68 2.57 30.05
CA ASP A 78 29.06 3.96 30.31
C ASP A 78 29.33 4.21 31.81
N GLN A 79 28.47 3.68 32.69
CA GLN A 79 28.62 3.83 34.15
C GLN A 79 29.86 3.12 34.68
N VAL A 80 30.15 1.90 34.22
CA VAL A 80 31.34 1.12 34.59
C VAL A 80 32.60 1.82 34.07
N HIS A 81 32.56 2.37 32.86
CA HIS A 81 33.68 3.12 32.30
C HIS A 81 33.98 4.38 33.12
N GLU A 82 32.95 5.18 33.43
CA GLU A 82 33.10 6.41 34.23
C GLU A 82 33.53 6.13 35.67
N LEU A 83 32.99 5.09 36.30
CA LEU A 83 33.44 4.67 37.63
C LEU A 83 34.89 4.18 37.59
N GLY A 84 35.27 3.44 36.55
CA GLY A 84 36.65 3.00 36.35
C GLY A 84 37.64 4.14 36.20
N ARG A 85 37.22 5.25 35.60
CA ARG A 85 38.00 6.49 35.53
C ARG A 85 38.16 7.12 36.91
N LYS A 86 37.07 7.25 37.66
CA LYS A 86 37.08 7.78 39.05
C LYS A 86 37.95 6.96 40.00
N VAL A 87 37.93 5.63 39.90
CA VAL A 87 38.78 4.72 40.71
C VAL A 87 40.26 4.85 40.35
N LYS A 88 40.60 5.23 39.11
CA LYS A 88 41.98 5.51 38.69
C LYS A 88 42.49 6.87 39.18
N GLU A 89 41.61 7.87 39.28
CA GLU A 89 41.96 9.27 39.58
C GLU A 89 41.81 9.65 41.08
N GLY A 90 41.13 8.84 41.90
CA GLY A 90 40.69 9.24 43.25
C GLY A 90 41.75 9.31 44.35
N HIS A 91 41.60 10.27 45.27
CA HIS A 91 42.32 10.36 46.56
C HIS A 91 41.60 9.62 47.70
N PHE A 92 42.34 9.19 48.73
CA PHE A 92 41.95 8.32 49.86
C PHE A 92 40.48 8.38 50.36
N PHE A 93 39.90 9.55 50.64
CA PHE A 93 38.52 9.67 51.19
C PHE A 93 37.41 9.35 50.17
N SER A 94 37.73 9.28 48.88
CA SER A 94 36.79 8.86 47.84
C SER A 94 36.59 7.34 47.78
N HIS A 95 37.49 6.53 48.37
CA HIS A 95 37.51 5.08 48.16
C HIS A 95 36.34 4.32 48.80
N LEU A 96 35.85 4.77 49.97
CA LEU A 96 34.73 4.12 50.67
C LEU A 96 33.41 4.28 49.90
N MET A 97 33.18 5.49 49.39
CA MET A 97 32.04 5.82 48.52
C MET A 97 32.12 5.11 47.17
N LEU A 98 33.33 4.97 46.62
CA LEU A 98 33.56 4.24 45.37
C LEU A 98 33.33 2.73 45.55
N GLU A 99 33.65 2.14 46.70
CA GLU A 99 33.41 0.72 46.96
C GLU A 99 31.91 0.36 46.96
N GLU A 100 31.08 1.21 47.54
CA GLU A 100 29.62 1.03 47.52
C GLU A 100 29.06 1.15 46.09
N GLN A 101 29.59 2.09 45.30
CA GLN A 101 29.24 2.22 43.88
C GLN A 101 29.69 1.02 43.05
N VAL A 102 30.89 0.47 43.28
CA VAL A 102 31.38 -0.74 42.61
C VAL A 102 30.47 -1.92 42.93
N ARG A 103 30.12 -2.15 44.20
CA ARG A 103 29.17 -3.21 44.60
C ARG A 103 27.79 -3.03 43.98
N GLY A 104 27.30 -1.79 43.94
CA GLY A 104 26.00 -1.46 43.35
C GLY A 104 25.95 -1.73 41.85
N LEU A 105 27.03 -1.44 41.11
CA LEU A 105 27.13 -1.80 39.69
C LEU A 105 27.34 -3.30 39.49
N GLU A 106 28.13 -3.97 40.34
CA GLU A 106 28.36 -5.41 40.29
C GLU A 106 27.05 -6.20 40.39
N ALA A 107 26.19 -5.87 41.34
CA ALA A 107 24.86 -6.47 41.47
C ALA A 107 23.96 -6.21 40.24
N GLN A 108 24.09 -5.04 39.60
CA GLN A 108 23.33 -4.73 38.38
C GLN A 108 23.84 -5.51 37.16
N VAL A 109 25.17 -5.64 37.02
CA VAL A 109 25.81 -6.43 35.96
C VAL A 109 25.43 -7.91 36.10
N GLU A 110 25.45 -8.45 37.32
CA GLU A 110 25.03 -9.84 37.58
C GLU A 110 23.56 -10.07 37.22
N LYS A 111 22.68 -9.13 37.61
CA LYS A 111 21.26 -9.19 37.26
C LYS A 111 21.01 -9.12 35.74
N LEU A 112 21.79 -8.32 35.00
CA LEU A 112 21.70 -8.29 33.54
C LEU A 112 22.31 -9.54 32.90
N HIS A 113 23.36 -10.10 33.47
CA HIS A 113 23.94 -11.35 33.01
C HIS A 113 22.90 -12.50 33.06
N GLU A 114 22.14 -12.61 34.17
CA GLU A 114 21.04 -13.57 34.26
C GLU A 114 19.92 -13.30 33.25
N LYS A 115 19.48 -12.04 33.14
CA LYS A 115 18.42 -11.67 32.19
C LYS A 115 18.84 -11.80 30.72
N GLY A 116 20.14 -11.79 30.43
CA GLY A 116 20.72 -11.93 29.10
C GLY A 116 20.75 -13.37 28.56
N ARG A 117 20.26 -14.35 29.35
CA ARG A 117 20.12 -15.74 28.92
C ARG A 117 19.03 -15.92 27.87
N PHE A 118 17.90 -15.22 28.05
CA PHE A 118 16.72 -15.28 27.19
C PHE A 118 16.26 -16.71 26.88
N ASP A 119 16.05 -17.53 27.94
CA ASP A 119 15.68 -18.94 27.81
C ASP A 119 14.38 -19.18 27.01
N ASN A 120 13.51 -18.15 26.93
CA ASN A 120 12.28 -18.17 26.14
C ASN A 120 12.46 -17.65 24.70
N GLY A 121 13.69 -17.51 24.22
CA GLY A 121 14.05 -16.98 22.90
C GLY A 121 14.05 -15.46 22.80
N LEU A 122 14.72 -14.93 21.78
CA LEU A 122 14.95 -13.49 21.57
C LEU A 122 13.79 -12.77 20.84
N MET A 123 12.91 -13.55 20.20
CA MET A 123 12.05 -13.07 19.12
C MET A 123 10.60 -13.49 19.30
N LEU A 124 9.70 -12.76 18.66
CA LEU A 124 8.29 -13.08 18.49
C LEU A 124 8.02 -13.33 17.02
N ASP A 125 7.30 -14.40 16.73
CA ASP A 125 6.72 -14.61 15.41
C ASP A 125 5.74 -13.47 15.12
N VAL A 126 6.03 -12.66 14.10
CA VAL A 126 5.04 -11.73 13.59
C VAL A 126 4.09 -12.56 12.76
N LYS A 127 2.93 -12.90 13.34
CA LYS A 127 1.80 -13.36 12.52
C LYS A 127 1.54 -12.27 11.49
N LEU A 128 1.73 -12.61 10.21
CA LEU A 128 1.46 -11.68 9.13
C LEU A 128 0.05 -11.13 9.25
N ALA A 129 -0.11 -9.87 8.83
CA ALA A 129 -1.45 -9.36 8.60
C ALA A 129 -2.08 -10.28 7.56
N ARG A 130 -3.20 -10.92 7.90
CA ARG A 130 -3.89 -11.92 7.08
C ARG A 130 -4.47 -11.36 5.77
N GLY A 131 -4.16 -10.12 5.44
CA GLY A 131 -5.03 -9.24 4.67
C GLY A 131 -6.17 -8.69 5.53
N TYR A 132 -6.94 -7.80 4.94
CA TYR A 132 -8.21 -7.31 5.48
C TYR A 132 -9.30 -7.67 4.48
N GLU A 133 -10.50 -8.02 4.94
CA GLU A 133 -11.62 -8.22 4.02
C GLU A 133 -11.84 -6.96 3.18
N LEU A 134 -11.87 -7.14 1.86
CA LEU A 134 -11.94 -6.06 0.88
C LEU A 134 -13.39 -5.73 0.53
N GLN A 135 -14.29 -6.71 0.58
CA GLN A 135 -15.70 -6.54 0.23
C GLN A 135 -16.64 -6.99 1.36
N ARG A 136 -17.67 -6.16 1.60
CA ARG A 136 -18.85 -6.53 2.41
C ARG A 136 -20.09 -6.86 1.58
N GLY A 137 -19.99 -6.83 0.25
CA GLY A 137 -21.11 -7.07 -0.67
C GLY A 137 -21.24 -8.53 -1.06
N GLU A 138 -22.46 -8.95 -1.36
CA GLU A 138 -22.78 -10.30 -1.83
C GLU A 138 -22.65 -10.39 -3.36
N GLN A 139 -21.96 -11.41 -3.89
CA GLN A 139 -22.00 -11.67 -5.34
C GLN A 139 -23.40 -12.09 -5.76
N VAL A 140 -23.86 -11.52 -6.86
CA VAL A 140 -25.18 -11.80 -7.42
C VAL A 140 -24.99 -12.61 -8.71
N GLY A 141 -25.73 -13.71 -8.83
CA GLY A 141 -25.80 -14.51 -10.05
C GLY A 141 -25.10 -15.87 -9.98
N GLN A 142 -25.76 -16.88 -10.55
CA GLN A 142 -25.27 -18.26 -10.60
C GLN A 142 -24.01 -18.38 -11.44
N ALA A 143 -23.88 -17.60 -12.52
CA ALA A 143 -22.69 -17.57 -13.37
C ALA A 143 -21.43 -17.17 -12.57
N SER A 144 -21.52 -16.12 -11.77
CA SER A 144 -20.41 -15.66 -10.92
C SER A 144 -20.03 -16.70 -9.86
N GLN A 145 -21.02 -17.33 -9.22
CA GLN A 145 -20.79 -18.38 -8.22
C GLN A 145 -20.12 -19.61 -8.83
N THR A 146 -20.54 -20.00 -10.04
CA THR A 146 -19.96 -21.13 -10.77
C THR A 146 -18.48 -20.86 -11.10
N LYS A 147 -18.15 -19.67 -11.62
CA LYS A 147 -16.76 -19.30 -11.89
C LYS A 147 -15.91 -19.17 -10.63
N ARG A 148 -16.49 -18.70 -9.53
CA ARG A 148 -15.81 -18.68 -8.24
C ARG A 148 -15.51 -20.10 -7.75
N ALA A 149 -16.46 -21.03 -7.86
CA ALA A 149 -16.25 -22.43 -7.50
C ALA A 149 -15.16 -23.07 -8.38
N GLU A 150 -15.18 -22.82 -9.70
CA GLU A 150 -14.14 -23.28 -10.63
C GLU A 150 -12.73 -22.80 -10.22
N ILE A 151 -12.57 -21.51 -9.88
CA ILE A 151 -11.29 -20.98 -9.40
C ILE A 151 -10.93 -21.61 -8.04
N TRP A 152 -11.91 -21.77 -7.15
CA TRP A 152 -11.69 -22.38 -5.84
C TRP A 152 -11.18 -23.82 -5.96
N ASP A 153 -11.78 -24.63 -6.83
CA ASP A 153 -11.36 -26.01 -7.09
C ASP A 153 -9.94 -26.06 -7.65
N CYS A 154 -9.60 -25.13 -8.55
CA CYS A 154 -8.23 -24.97 -9.05
C CYS A 154 -7.25 -24.67 -7.90
N LEU A 155 -7.62 -23.80 -6.95
CA LEU A 155 -6.78 -23.49 -5.79
C LEU A 155 -6.62 -24.67 -4.83
N MET A 156 -7.61 -25.56 -4.74
CA MET A 156 -7.52 -26.74 -3.87
C MET A 156 -6.71 -27.89 -4.51
N ASN A 157 -6.53 -27.90 -5.83
CA ASN A 157 -5.71 -28.90 -6.51
C ASN A 157 -4.21 -28.60 -6.36
N GLU A 158 -3.44 -29.48 -5.72
CA GLU A 158 -1.99 -29.29 -5.45
C GLU A 158 -1.13 -29.15 -6.73
N GLU A 159 -1.55 -29.73 -7.86
CA GLU A 159 -0.84 -29.62 -9.14
C GLU A 159 -1.00 -28.25 -9.81
N VAL A 160 -1.96 -27.44 -9.34
CA VAL A 160 -2.27 -26.13 -9.90
C VAL A 160 -1.65 -25.05 -9.02
N LEU A 161 -0.58 -24.43 -9.48
CA LEU A 161 0.11 -23.34 -8.79
C LEU A 161 -0.31 -21.96 -9.29
N ARG A 162 -0.72 -21.86 -10.56
CA ARG A 162 -1.02 -20.61 -11.26
C ARG A 162 -2.37 -20.68 -11.96
N VAL A 163 -3.27 -19.76 -11.60
CA VAL A 163 -4.59 -19.62 -12.22
C VAL A 163 -4.70 -18.26 -12.90
N GLY A 164 -4.90 -18.27 -14.21
CA GLY A 164 -5.18 -17.09 -15.01
C GLY A 164 -6.68 -16.88 -15.17
N VAL A 165 -7.23 -15.82 -14.60
CA VAL A 165 -8.63 -15.42 -14.77
C VAL A 165 -8.69 -14.33 -15.83
N TRP A 166 -9.27 -14.63 -16.99
CA TRP A 166 -9.25 -13.70 -18.12
C TRP A 166 -10.63 -13.44 -18.70
N GLY A 167 -10.76 -12.36 -19.46
CA GLY A 167 -12.02 -11.94 -20.06
C GLY A 167 -12.05 -10.45 -20.33
N GLN A 168 -13.07 -9.98 -21.04
CA GLN A 168 -13.18 -8.58 -21.43
C GLN A 168 -13.28 -7.62 -20.22
N TRP A 169 -13.12 -6.34 -20.46
CA TRP A 169 -13.28 -5.34 -19.39
C TRP A 169 -14.74 -5.30 -18.88
N GLY A 170 -14.93 -4.98 -17.60
CA GLY A 170 -16.27 -4.83 -17.01
C GLY A 170 -17.02 -6.14 -16.71
N VAL A 171 -16.46 -7.32 -17.04
CA VAL A 171 -17.07 -8.65 -16.77
C VAL A 171 -16.98 -9.11 -15.30
N GLY A 172 -16.26 -8.39 -14.43
CA GLY A 172 -16.24 -8.67 -12.99
C GLY A 172 -15.10 -9.56 -12.47
N LYS A 173 -14.01 -9.74 -13.22
CA LYS A 173 -12.83 -10.52 -12.80
C LYS A 173 -12.26 -10.09 -11.43
N THR A 174 -12.01 -8.79 -11.27
CA THR A 174 -11.52 -8.20 -10.02
C THR A 174 -12.47 -8.47 -8.86
N SER A 175 -13.79 -8.40 -9.10
CA SER A 175 -14.79 -8.75 -8.08
C SER A 175 -14.74 -10.23 -7.72
N LEU A 176 -14.54 -11.14 -8.68
CA LEU A 176 -14.38 -12.58 -8.41
C LEU A 176 -13.17 -12.86 -7.52
N VAL A 177 -11.99 -12.34 -7.87
CA VAL A 177 -10.77 -12.61 -7.10
C VAL A 177 -10.77 -11.94 -5.72
N LYS A 178 -11.43 -10.79 -5.56
CA LYS A 178 -11.62 -10.16 -4.23
C LYS A 178 -12.49 -11.01 -3.29
N HIS A 179 -13.51 -11.68 -3.81
CA HIS A 179 -14.31 -12.60 -2.99
C HIS A 179 -13.53 -13.86 -2.58
N ILE A 180 -12.68 -14.36 -3.47
CA ILE A 180 -11.78 -15.49 -3.17
C ILE A 180 -10.76 -15.07 -2.11
N HIS A 181 -10.15 -13.89 -2.28
CA HIS A 181 -9.28 -13.28 -1.27
C HIS A 181 -9.96 -13.28 0.10
N ASP A 182 -11.15 -12.69 0.21
CA ASP A 182 -11.87 -12.58 1.49
C ASP A 182 -12.24 -13.94 2.08
N GLN A 183 -12.56 -14.92 1.24
CA GLN A 183 -12.79 -16.30 1.69
C GLN A 183 -11.52 -16.93 2.28
N ILE A 184 -10.35 -16.69 1.69
CA ILE A 184 -9.06 -17.14 2.22
C ILE A 184 -8.69 -16.41 3.51
N VAL A 185 -8.95 -15.11 3.60
CA VAL A 185 -8.70 -14.34 4.84
C VAL A 185 -9.54 -14.90 6.00
N ARG A 186 -10.78 -15.36 5.73
CA ARG A 186 -11.67 -16.00 6.70
C ARG A 186 -11.25 -17.43 7.03
N ASP A 187 -10.93 -18.25 6.04
CA ASP A 187 -10.57 -19.67 6.22
C ASP A 187 -9.06 -19.87 6.44
N ARG A 188 -8.71 -20.19 7.69
CA ARG A 188 -7.33 -20.34 8.19
C ARG A 188 -6.69 -21.70 7.89
N ARG A 189 -7.40 -22.63 7.25
CA ARG A 189 -6.95 -24.03 7.20
C ARG A 189 -5.95 -24.31 6.08
N ARG A 190 -5.98 -23.52 5.01
CA ARG A 190 -5.26 -23.84 3.75
C ARG A 190 -4.14 -22.87 3.43
N PHE A 191 -4.31 -21.59 3.73
CA PHE A 191 -3.33 -20.55 3.49
C PHE A 191 -3.10 -19.71 4.76
N ASP A 192 -1.89 -19.24 4.94
CA ASP A 192 -1.48 -18.35 6.03
C ASP A 192 -2.04 -16.93 5.83
N GLY A 193 -2.34 -16.57 4.57
CA GLY A 193 -2.98 -15.33 4.18
C GLY A 193 -3.12 -15.19 2.67
N ALA A 194 -3.80 -14.13 2.23
CA ALA A 194 -3.87 -13.72 0.84
C ALA A 194 -3.31 -12.29 0.67
N CYS A 195 -2.46 -12.11 -0.34
CA CYS A 195 -1.84 -10.84 -0.71
C CYS A 195 -2.40 -10.42 -2.07
N LEU A 196 -3.24 -9.39 -2.09
CA LEU A 196 -3.74 -8.78 -3.31
C LEU A 196 -2.84 -7.61 -3.70
N VAL A 197 -2.24 -7.71 -4.89
CA VAL A 197 -1.46 -6.65 -5.52
C VAL A 197 -2.17 -6.25 -6.80
N ARG A 198 -2.36 -4.93 -6.97
CA ARG A 198 -2.94 -4.41 -8.19
C ARG A 198 -1.82 -3.98 -9.14
N VAL A 199 -1.86 -4.50 -10.36
CA VAL A 199 -0.88 -4.20 -11.40
C VAL A 199 -1.46 -3.13 -12.32
N SER A 200 -0.84 -1.96 -12.37
CA SER A 200 -1.22 -0.93 -13.35
C SER A 200 -0.62 -1.23 -14.72
N GLN A 201 -1.17 -0.63 -15.77
CA GLN A 201 -0.63 -0.76 -17.14
C GLN A 201 0.83 -0.32 -17.23
N GLU A 202 1.18 0.74 -16.51
CA GLU A 202 2.56 1.24 -16.38
C GLU A 202 3.35 0.57 -15.24
N GLY A 203 2.81 -0.48 -14.61
CA GLY A 203 3.40 -1.13 -13.45
C GLY A 203 4.80 -1.69 -13.72
N THR A 204 5.72 -1.42 -12.81
CA THR A 204 7.09 -1.95 -12.82
C THR A 204 7.24 -3.12 -11.85
N VAL A 205 8.29 -3.93 -12.03
CA VAL A 205 8.66 -4.99 -11.09
C VAL A 205 8.82 -4.43 -9.67
N GLY A 206 9.47 -3.27 -9.52
CA GLY A 206 9.68 -2.63 -8.22
C GLY A 206 8.40 -2.22 -7.50
N MET A 207 7.39 -1.75 -8.23
CA MET A 207 6.08 -1.42 -7.64
C MET A 207 5.38 -2.67 -7.08
N ILE A 208 5.35 -3.76 -7.85
CA ILE A 208 4.76 -5.04 -7.42
C ILE A 208 5.52 -5.58 -6.21
N GLN A 209 6.86 -5.57 -6.24
CA GLN A 209 7.70 -5.98 -5.12
C GLN A 209 7.42 -5.16 -3.86
N THR A 210 7.24 -3.85 -4.00
CA THR A 210 6.92 -2.93 -2.89
C THR A 210 5.59 -3.29 -2.25
N ASP A 211 4.55 -3.57 -3.04
CA ASP A 211 3.24 -3.96 -2.51
C ASP A 211 3.28 -5.30 -1.78
N ILE A 212 4.01 -6.29 -2.30
CA ILE A 212 4.23 -7.57 -1.62
C ILE A 212 5.03 -7.35 -0.32
N ALA A 213 6.09 -6.55 -0.35
CA ALA A 213 6.90 -6.26 0.84
C ALA A 213 6.08 -5.56 1.93
N ASN A 214 5.23 -4.60 1.56
CA ASN A 214 4.32 -3.93 2.48
C ASN A 214 3.35 -4.93 3.13
N TYR A 215 2.81 -5.87 2.36
CA TYR A 215 1.98 -6.96 2.90
C TYR A 215 2.76 -7.84 3.89
N LEU A 216 4.00 -8.20 3.54
CA LEU A 216 4.89 -9.00 4.37
C LEU A 216 5.50 -8.21 5.55
N LYS A 217 5.27 -6.89 5.62
CA LYS A 217 5.87 -5.94 6.58
C LYS A 217 7.41 -5.94 6.56
N LEU A 218 7.99 -6.06 5.37
CA LEU A 218 9.44 -6.00 5.17
C LEU A 218 9.89 -4.56 4.98
N ASP A 219 11.00 -4.21 5.63
CA ASP A 219 11.66 -2.92 5.42
C ASP A 219 12.62 -3.01 4.22
N LEU A 220 12.29 -2.25 3.16
CA LEU A 220 13.05 -2.18 1.91
C LEU A 220 14.00 -0.96 1.84
N THR A 221 14.11 -0.15 2.90
CA THR A 221 14.80 1.15 2.87
C THR A 221 16.31 1.08 2.58
N ASP A 222 16.94 -0.09 2.70
CA ASP A 222 18.40 -0.24 2.69
C ASP A 222 18.94 -1.21 1.60
N VAL A 223 18.15 -1.48 0.56
CA VAL A 223 18.53 -2.48 -0.46
C VAL A 223 18.23 -2.03 -1.89
N SER A 224 19.16 -2.27 -2.82
CA SER A 224 18.97 -2.01 -4.26
C SER A 224 17.91 -2.96 -4.85
N GLY A 225 17.26 -2.56 -5.96
CA GLY A 225 16.12 -3.30 -6.54
C GLY A 225 16.40 -4.76 -6.92
N VAL A 226 17.66 -5.12 -7.24
CA VAL A 226 18.06 -6.52 -7.53
C VAL A 226 17.94 -7.41 -6.29
N CYS A 227 18.15 -6.85 -5.10
CA CYS A 227 18.07 -7.58 -3.85
C CYS A 227 16.63 -7.70 -3.31
N TRP A 228 15.68 -6.90 -3.81
CA TRP A 228 14.28 -6.98 -3.37
C TRP A 228 13.65 -8.31 -3.74
N GLY A 229 13.86 -8.79 -4.97
CA GLY A 229 13.38 -10.10 -5.41
C GLY A 229 13.94 -11.24 -4.56
N ALA A 230 15.24 -11.23 -4.26
CA ALA A 230 15.87 -12.23 -3.40
C ALA A 230 15.28 -12.22 -1.97
N ARG A 231 15.07 -11.03 -1.40
CA ARG A 231 14.51 -10.87 -0.05
C ARG A 231 13.04 -11.27 0.02
N LEU A 232 12.25 -10.99 -1.01
CA LEU A 232 10.88 -11.46 -1.12
C LEU A 232 10.82 -12.99 -1.24
N LYS A 233 11.72 -13.57 -2.02
CA LYS A 233 11.82 -15.03 -2.18
C LYS A 233 12.08 -15.74 -0.86
N GLU A 234 13.02 -15.22 -0.07
CA GLU A 234 13.31 -15.72 1.29
C GLU A 234 12.12 -15.52 2.23
N ALA A 235 11.52 -14.33 2.24
CA ALA A 235 10.39 -14.03 3.12
C ALA A 235 9.10 -14.80 2.77
N LEU A 236 8.95 -15.27 1.53
CA LEU A 236 7.88 -16.14 1.08
C LEU A 236 8.19 -17.63 1.30
N GLN A 237 9.44 -17.99 1.62
CA GLN A 237 9.88 -19.36 1.81
C GLN A 237 9.10 -20.03 2.95
N ASP A 238 8.70 -21.29 2.73
CA ASP A 238 7.94 -22.12 3.68
C ASP A 238 6.60 -21.54 4.16
N ARG A 239 6.06 -20.54 3.43
CA ARG A 239 4.74 -19.95 3.71
C ARG A 239 3.72 -20.38 2.66
N LYS A 240 2.47 -20.53 3.09
CA LYS A 240 1.32 -20.85 2.22
C LYS A 240 0.51 -19.59 1.96
N ILE A 241 1.03 -18.68 1.15
CA ILE A 241 0.35 -17.42 0.83
C ILE A 241 -0.29 -17.51 -0.56
N LEU A 242 -1.55 -17.07 -0.67
CA LEU A 242 -2.17 -16.82 -1.97
C LEU A 242 -1.76 -15.42 -2.46
N LEU A 243 -0.96 -15.37 -3.51
CA LEU A 243 -0.63 -14.13 -4.22
C LEU A 243 -1.70 -13.89 -5.30
N ILE A 244 -2.25 -12.68 -5.36
CA ILE A 244 -3.21 -12.28 -6.38
C ILE A 244 -2.67 -11.04 -7.09
N LEU A 245 -2.33 -11.18 -8.38
CA LEU A 245 -1.94 -10.07 -9.26
C LEU A 245 -3.15 -9.64 -10.08
N ASP A 246 -3.81 -8.55 -9.68
CA ASP A 246 -5.03 -8.06 -10.33
C ASP A 246 -4.70 -7.07 -11.45
N ASP A 247 -5.35 -7.23 -12.60
CA ASP A 247 -5.25 -6.42 -13.82
C ASP A 247 -3.87 -6.45 -14.48
N VAL A 248 -3.32 -7.63 -14.74
CA VAL A 248 -2.01 -7.81 -15.40
C VAL A 248 -2.12 -7.56 -16.91
N TRP A 249 -1.32 -6.61 -17.41
CA TRP A 249 -1.36 -6.15 -18.81
C TRP A 249 -0.29 -6.76 -19.72
N LYS A 250 0.80 -7.27 -19.14
CA LYS A 250 1.97 -7.77 -19.87
C LYS A 250 2.69 -8.83 -19.03
N TYR A 251 3.67 -9.48 -19.65
CA TYR A 251 4.54 -10.43 -18.96
C TYR A 251 5.34 -9.78 -17.82
N TYR A 252 5.44 -10.48 -16.71
CA TYR A 252 6.34 -10.18 -15.58
C TYR A 252 7.07 -11.47 -15.16
N SER A 253 8.39 -11.41 -15.03
CA SER A 253 9.16 -12.54 -14.51
C SER A 253 8.84 -12.76 -13.03
N LEU A 254 8.22 -13.90 -12.69
CA LEU A 254 7.98 -14.27 -11.29
C LEU A 254 9.29 -14.44 -10.52
N GLU A 255 10.37 -14.86 -11.20
CA GLU A 255 11.70 -14.95 -10.59
C GLU A 255 12.24 -13.56 -10.20
N GLU A 256 12.13 -12.57 -11.09
CA GLU A 256 12.52 -11.18 -10.77
C GLU A 256 11.66 -10.60 -9.65
N LEU A 257 10.37 -10.93 -9.61
CA LEU A 257 9.47 -10.54 -8.52
C LEU A 257 9.81 -11.21 -7.18
N GLY A 258 10.66 -12.25 -7.18
CA GLY A 258 10.96 -13.02 -5.98
C GLY A 258 9.91 -14.08 -5.63
N ILE A 259 9.08 -14.48 -6.59
CA ILE A 259 7.98 -15.44 -6.38
C ILE A 259 8.41 -16.82 -6.90
N ALA A 260 8.71 -17.74 -5.97
CA ALA A 260 9.08 -19.12 -6.26
C ALA A 260 7.98 -20.11 -5.83
N LEU A 261 6.96 -20.31 -6.68
CA LEU A 261 5.79 -21.13 -6.34
C LEU A 261 6.08 -22.62 -6.13
N GLU A 262 7.10 -23.18 -6.79
CA GLU A 262 7.41 -24.61 -6.69
C GLU A 262 8.13 -25.00 -5.39
N ARG A 263 8.75 -24.03 -4.73
CA ARG A 263 9.52 -24.26 -3.49
C ARG A 263 8.72 -23.97 -2.23
N ASN A 264 7.60 -23.27 -2.37
CA ASN A 264 6.82 -22.75 -1.26
C ASN A 264 5.36 -23.19 -1.46
N GLY A 265 4.57 -23.40 -0.41
CA GLY A 265 3.14 -23.75 -0.57
C GLY A 265 2.27 -22.58 -1.07
N CYS A 266 2.87 -21.58 -1.73
CA CYS A 266 2.23 -20.42 -2.30
C CYS A 266 1.51 -20.77 -3.61
N LYS A 267 0.43 -20.03 -3.90
CA LYS A 267 -0.26 -20.07 -5.18
C LYS A 267 -0.44 -18.68 -5.74
N LEU A 268 -0.60 -18.60 -7.06
CA LEU A 268 -0.81 -17.37 -7.79
C LEU A 268 -2.16 -17.39 -8.50
N ILE A 269 -2.96 -16.36 -8.27
CA ILE A 269 -4.04 -15.97 -9.19
C ILE A 269 -3.59 -14.70 -9.89
N MET A 270 -3.87 -14.60 -11.18
CA MET A 270 -3.80 -13.33 -11.87
C MET A 270 -5.10 -13.04 -12.61
N THR A 271 -5.47 -11.77 -12.72
CA THR A 271 -6.54 -11.36 -13.64
C THR A 271 -5.93 -10.64 -14.85
N SER A 272 -6.47 -10.88 -16.04
CA SER A 272 -6.04 -10.15 -17.25
C SER A 272 -7.19 -9.95 -18.24
N ARG A 273 -7.03 -9.00 -19.16
CA ARG A 273 -7.93 -8.84 -20.30
C ARG A 273 -7.58 -9.75 -21.47
N SER A 274 -6.37 -10.30 -21.48
CA SER A 274 -5.83 -11.12 -22.57
C SER A 274 -5.52 -12.54 -22.09
N SER A 275 -6.03 -13.54 -22.81
CA SER A 275 -5.63 -14.93 -22.59
C SER A 275 -4.13 -15.12 -22.82
N ASP A 276 -3.58 -14.47 -23.84
CA ASP A 276 -2.15 -14.55 -24.20
C ASP A 276 -1.25 -14.11 -23.05
N VAL A 277 -1.67 -13.13 -22.25
CA VAL A 277 -0.91 -12.71 -21.07
C VAL A 277 -0.92 -13.79 -19.99
N CYS A 278 -2.04 -14.50 -19.81
CA CYS A 278 -2.08 -15.67 -18.92
C CYS A 278 -1.17 -16.80 -19.41
N GLU A 279 -1.08 -17.01 -20.73
CA GLU A 279 -0.18 -17.99 -21.35
C GLU A 279 1.29 -17.59 -21.16
N GLN A 280 1.64 -16.33 -21.40
CA GLN A 280 2.99 -15.80 -21.18
C GLN A 280 3.43 -15.93 -19.72
N MET A 281 2.50 -15.75 -18.78
CA MET A 281 2.74 -15.96 -17.34
C MET A 281 2.76 -17.45 -16.94
N ASN A 282 2.61 -18.36 -17.91
CA ASN A 282 2.61 -19.81 -17.75
C ASN A 282 1.57 -20.27 -16.71
N CYS A 283 0.32 -19.78 -16.82
CA CYS A 283 -0.76 -20.24 -15.95
C CYS A 283 -1.07 -21.72 -16.21
N ASN A 284 -1.24 -22.52 -15.14
CA ASN A 284 -1.61 -23.94 -15.28
C ASN A 284 -3.07 -24.10 -15.72
N LYS A 285 -3.94 -23.19 -15.24
CA LYS A 285 -5.37 -23.18 -15.53
C LYS A 285 -5.83 -21.80 -15.94
N HIS A 286 -6.72 -21.78 -16.94
CA HIS A 286 -7.28 -20.57 -17.52
C HIS A 286 -8.79 -20.56 -17.28
N VAL A 287 -9.28 -19.62 -16.49
CA VAL A 287 -10.71 -19.44 -16.21
C VAL A 287 -11.19 -18.24 -17.02
N HIS A 288 -11.99 -18.51 -18.06
CA HIS A 288 -12.61 -17.47 -18.86
C HIS A 288 -13.89 -16.96 -18.18
N VAL A 289 -13.93 -15.65 -17.92
CA VAL A 289 -15.08 -14.94 -17.36
C VAL A 289 -15.78 -14.16 -18.48
N THR A 290 -17.02 -14.53 -18.76
CA THR A 290 -17.87 -13.91 -19.78
C THR A 290 -18.88 -12.93 -19.17
N THR A 291 -19.67 -12.30 -20.03
CA THR A 291 -20.83 -11.51 -19.62
C THR A 291 -21.89 -12.36 -18.92
N LEU A 292 -22.75 -11.70 -18.15
CA LEU A 292 -23.86 -12.34 -17.46
C LEU A 292 -24.94 -12.80 -18.46
N PRO A 293 -25.58 -13.96 -18.21
CA PRO A 293 -26.81 -14.33 -18.90
C PRO A 293 -27.89 -13.25 -18.77
N GLU A 294 -28.80 -13.16 -19.75
CA GLU A 294 -29.81 -12.10 -19.84
C GLU A 294 -30.64 -11.94 -18.56
N GLU A 295 -31.10 -13.04 -17.96
CA GLU A 295 -31.89 -13.00 -16.72
C GLU A 295 -31.06 -12.59 -15.49
N GLU A 296 -29.80 -13.00 -15.39
CA GLU A 296 -28.91 -12.56 -14.31
C GLU A 296 -28.56 -11.07 -14.46
N ALA A 297 -28.33 -10.62 -15.70
CA ALA A 297 -28.10 -9.23 -16.04
C ALA A 297 -29.32 -8.36 -15.68
N TRP A 298 -30.52 -8.84 -16.00
CA TRP A 298 -31.77 -8.19 -15.60
C TRP A 298 -31.93 -8.15 -14.08
N CYS A 299 -31.68 -9.25 -13.37
CA CYS A 299 -31.70 -9.29 -11.91
C CYS A 299 -30.74 -8.25 -11.30
N LEU A 300 -29.51 -8.16 -11.83
CA LEU A 300 -28.55 -7.15 -11.38
C LEU A 300 -29.02 -5.72 -11.68
N PHE A 301 -29.60 -5.47 -12.86
CA PHE A 301 -30.12 -4.16 -13.24
C PHE A 301 -31.23 -3.69 -12.30
N THR A 302 -32.20 -4.56 -12.05
CA THR A 302 -33.36 -4.28 -11.18
C THR A 302 -32.97 -4.11 -9.72
N LYS A 303 -32.06 -4.96 -9.20
CA LYS A 303 -31.51 -4.84 -7.85
C LYS A 303 -30.86 -3.47 -7.62
N ASN A 304 -30.15 -2.93 -8.61
CA ASN A 304 -29.50 -1.62 -8.50
C ASN A 304 -30.44 -0.42 -8.65
N LEU A 305 -31.61 -0.58 -9.26
CA LEU A 305 -32.60 0.51 -9.34
C LEU A 305 -33.25 0.81 -7.98
N ASN A 306 -33.32 -0.18 -7.10
CA ASN A 306 -33.89 -0.08 -5.76
C ASN A 306 -35.32 0.52 -5.74
N ALA A 307 -36.12 0.22 -6.77
CA ALA A 307 -37.50 0.68 -6.91
C ALA A 307 -38.31 -0.29 -7.79
N PRO A 308 -39.60 -0.51 -7.50
CA PRO A 308 -40.47 -1.32 -8.35
C PRO A 308 -40.77 -0.60 -9.67
N PHE A 309 -40.92 -1.36 -10.75
CA PHE A 309 -41.36 -0.84 -12.03
C PHE A 309 -42.88 -0.65 -12.04
N LEU A 310 -43.34 0.38 -12.77
CA LEU A 310 -44.71 0.35 -13.30
C LEU A 310 -44.74 -0.69 -14.44
N PRO A 311 -45.80 -1.53 -14.55
CA PRO A 311 -45.87 -2.57 -15.58
C PRO A 311 -45.58 -2.06 -16.99
N ASP A 312 -46.06 -0.87 -17.33
CA ASP A 312 -45.89 -0.24 -18.65
C ASP A 312 -44.44 0.18 -18.98
N ILE A 313 -43.53 0.15 -18.00
CA ILE A 313 -42.11 0.54 -18.16
C ILE A 313 -41.20 -0.69 -18.32
N GLU A 314 -41.60 -1.86 -17.81
CA GLU A 314 -40.72 -3.03 -17.71
C GLU A 314 -40.14 -3.44 -19.07
N ASP A 315 -40.95 -3.50 -20.12
CA ASP A 315 -40.49 -3.89 -21.46
C ASP A 315 -39.40 -2.95 -22.00
N VAL A 316 -39.60 -1.63 -21.82
CA VAL A 316 -38.61 -0.62 -22.23
C VAL A 316 -37.37 -0.70 -21.34
N ALA A 317 -37.54 -0.96 -20.04
CA ALA A 317 -36.44 -1.11 -19.10
C ALA A 317 -35.59 -2.35 -19.41
N ARG A 318 -36.20 -3.48 -19.78
CA ARG A 318 -35.50 -4.68 -20.26
C ARG A 318 -34.72 -4.40 -21.52
N ALA A 319 -35.33 -3.68 -22.48
CA ALA A 319 -34.62 -3.25 -23.68
C ALA A 319 -33.41 -2.35 -23.36
N VAL A 320 -33.54 -1.42 -22.41
CA VAL A 320 -32.43 -0.60 -21.93
C VAL A 320 -31.35 -1.45 -21.24
N ALA A 321 -31.71 -2.42 -20.41
CA ALA A 321 -30.75 -3.32 -19.76
C ALA A 321 -29.99 -4.18 -20.78
N LYS A 322 -30.65 -4.59 -21.87
CA LYS A 322 -30.04 -5.35 -22.97
C LYS A 322 -28.95 -4.58 -23.71
N GLU A 323 -29.03 -3.25 -23.74
CA GLU A 323 -28.00 -2.37 -24.31
C GLU A 323 -26.66 -2.44 -23.55
N CYS A 324 -26.65 -2.98 -22.32
CA CYS A 324 -25.45 -3.23 -21.52
C CYS A 324 -24.67 -4.48 -21.92
N GLY A 325 -25.17 -5.31 -22.86
CA GLY A 325 -24.46 -6.50 -23.35
C GLY A 325 -24.17 -7.58 -22.28
N GLY A 326 -24.85 -7.53 -21.13
CA GLY A 326 -24.59 -8.43 -20.00
C GLY A 326 -23.34 -8.09 -19.18
N PHE A 327 -22.66 -6.97 -19.41
CA PHE A 327 -21.51 -6.55 -18.61
C PHE A 327 -21.94 -5.99 -17.25
N PRO A 328 -21.55 -6.61 -16.11
CA PRO A 328 -21.89 -6.13 -14.77
C PRO A 328 -21.66 -4.63 -14.56
N LEU A 329 -20.52 -4.10 -15.03
CA LEU A 329 -20.20 -2.69 -14.86
C LEU A 329 -21.11 -1.77 -15.67
N ALA A 330 -21.40 -2.09 -16.94
CA ALA A 330 -22.37 -1.32 -17.73
C ALA A 330 -23.77 -1.34 -17.09
N ILE A 331 -24.18 -2.50 -16.57
CA ILE A 331 -25.47 -2.68 -15.90
C ILE A 331 -25.57 -1.79 -14.65
N VAL A 332 -24.55 -1.80 -13.78
CA VAL A 332 -24.53 -0.98 -12.56
C VAL A 332 -24.53 0.52 -12.89
N VAL A 333 -23.73 0.95 -13.88
CA VAL A 333 -23.70 2.34 -14.33
C VAL A 333 -25.06 2.77 -14.89
N LEU A 334 -25.62 2.00 -15.82
CA LEU A 334 -26.86 2.37 -16.50
C LEU A 334 -28.06 2.35 -15.56
N SER A 335 -28.13 1.37 -14.65
CA SER A 335 -29.16 1.35 -13.61
C SER A 335 -29.04 2.57 -12.67
N GLY A 336 -27.82 3.02 -12.34
CA GLY A 336 -27.59 4.27 -11.61
C GLY A 336 -28.16 5.50 -12.34
N VAL A 337 -27.90 5.62 -13.65
CA VAL A 337 -28.44 6.72 -14.48
C VAL A 337 -29.97 6.69 -14.59
N MET A 338 -30.54 5.49 -14.63
CA MET A 338 -31.98 5.29 -14.77
C MET A 338 -32.73 5.31 -13.43
N ARG A 339 -32.01 5.32 -12.30
CA ARG A 339 -32.59 5.41 -10.96
C ARG A 339 -33.45 6.66 -10.83
N GLY A 340 -34.65 6.50 -10.27
CA GLY A 340 -35.59 7.60 -10.06
C GLY A 340 -36.34 8.10 -11.31
N LYS A 341 -36.10 7.53 -12.50
CA LYS A 341 -36.87 7.85 -13.70
C LYS A 341 -38.23 7.15 -13.68
N ARG A 342 -39.30 7.93 -13.48
CA ARG A 342 -40.66 7.41 -13.27
C ARG A 342 -41.53 7.41 -14.53
N HIS A 343 -41.15 8.13 -15.59
CA HIS A 343 -41.97 8.28 -16.79
C HIS A 343 -41.40 7.46 -17.96
N ILE A 344 -42.25 6.70 -18.64
CA ILE A 344 -41.88 5.86 -19.80
C ILE A 344 -41.13 6.64 -20.89
N HIS A 345 -41.44 7.92 -21.09
CA HIS A 345 -40.74 8.79 -22.06
C HIS A 345 -39.25 8.95 -21.75
N GLN A 346 -38.86 8.98 -20.47
CA GLN A 346 -37.45 9.08 -20.05
C GLN A 346 -36.69 7.80 -20.44
N TRP A 347 -37.34 6.64 -20.31
CA TRP A 347 -36.80 5.33 -20.69
C TRP A 347 -36.67 5.18 -22.21
N ARG A 348 -37.72 5.53 -22.96
CA ARG A 348 -37.70 5.51 -24.43
C ARG A 348 -36.63 6.45 -25.00
N ASN A 349 -36.48 7.64 -24.42
CA ASN A 349 -35.45 8.58 -24.85
C ASN A 349 -34.03 8.04 -24.55
N ALA A 350 -33.82 7.47 -23.36
CA ALA A 350 -32.55 6.84 -23.00
C ALA A 350 -32.19 5.68 -23.95
N LEU A 351 -33.16 4.80 -24.24
CA LEU A 351 -32.97 3.69 -25.18
C LEU A 351 -32.55 4.20 -26.57
N ARG A 352 -33.24 5.22 -27.08
CA ARG A 352 -32.94 5.81 -28.38
C ARG A 352 -31.53 6.41 -28.44
N GLU A 353 -31.14 7.17 -27.42
CA GLU A 353 -29.80 7.74 -27.32
C GLU A 353 -28.71 6.66 -27.26
N LEU A 354 -28.91 5.60 -26.48
CA LEU A 354 -27.98 4.45 -26.40
C LEU A 354 -27.83 3.74 -27.75
N GLN A 355 -28.94 3.49 -28.45
CA GLN A 355 -28.94 2.85 -29.75
C GLN A 355 -28.25 3.73 -30.80
N ASN A 356 -28.45 5.05 -30.76
CA ASN A 356 -27.78 5.98 -31.66
C ASN A 356 -26.25 5.98 -31.48
N LEU A 357 -25.76 5.83 -30.24
CA LEU A 357 -24.32 5.76 -29.96
C LEU A 357 -23.65 4.55 -30.62
N LYS A 358 -24.37 3.44 -30.87
CA LYS A 358 -23.82 2.26 -31.58
C LYS A 358 -23.26 2.59 -32.97
N PHE A 359 -23.82 3.58 -33.64
CA PHE A 359 -23.38 4.00 -34.97
C PHE A 359 -22.13 4.89 -34.94
N THR A 360 -21.62 5.23 -33.76
CA THR A 360 -20.36 5.95 -33.63
C THR A 360 -19.22 4.94 -33.79
N PRO A 361 -18.30 5.09 -34.77
CA PRO A 361 -17.23 4.12 -35.04
C PRO A 361 -16.42 3.71 -33.80
N LYS A 362 -16.26 4.65 -32.87
CA LYS A 362 -15.59 4.48 -31.59
C LYS A 362 -16.24 3.46 -30.65
N PHE A 363 -17.57 3.36 -30.68
CA PHE A 363 -18.36 2.55 -29.74
C PHE A 363 -18.83 1.22 -30.33
N MET A 364 -18.46 0.93 -31.59
CA MET A 364 -18.89 -0.27 -32.30
C MET A 364 -18.32 -1.58 -31.72
N LYS A 365 -17.22 -1.50 -30.95
CA LYS A 365 -16.52 -2.67 -30.40
C LYS A 365 -16.45 -2.71 -28.88
N ASP A 366 -17.04 -1.72 -28.18
CA ASP A 366 -16.96 -1.62 -26.73
C ASP A 366 -18.28 -1.10 -26.13
N ASP A 367 -19.17 -2.05 -25.81
CA ASP A 367 -20.47 -1.77 -25.20
C ASP A 367 -20.33 -1.07 -23.85
N VAL A 368 -19.28 -1.39 -23.08
CA VAL A 368 -19.12 -0.86 -21.74
C VAL A 368 -18.63 0.58 -21.79
N PHE A 369 -17.69 0.90 -22.67
CA PHE A 369 -17.26 2.27 -22.95
C PHE A 369 -18.41 3.13 -23.51
N ARG A 370 -19.28 2.55 -24.36
CA ARG A 370 -20.51 3.22 -24.85
C ARG A 370 -21.43 3.62 -23.70
N VAL A 371 -21.74 2.69 -22.80
CA VAL A 371 -22.66 2.94 -21.67
C VAL A 371 -22.07 3.96 -20.69
N LEU A 372 -20.77 3.87 -20.40
CA LEU A 372 -20.09 4.87 -19.59
C LEU A 372 -20.14 6.27 -20.23
N THR A 373 -19.89 6.35 -21.53
CA THR A 373 -19.96 7.62 -22.28
C THR A 373 -21.37 8.22 -22.24
N PHE A 374 -22.38 7.39 -22.43
CA PHE A 374 -23.79 7.79 -22.28
C PHE A 374 -24.07 8.39 -20.89
N SER A 375 -23.59 7.74 -19.83
CA SER A 375 -23.72 8.22 -18.45
C SER A 375 -23.00 9.57 -18.26
N TYR A 376 -21.75 9.68 -18.73
CA TYR A 376 -20.96 10.91 -18.64
C TYR A 376 -21.64 12.10 -19.33
N HIS A 377 -22.22 11.92 -20.51
CA HIS A 377 -22.93 12.99 -21.23
C HIS A 377 -24.23 13.44 -20.57
N ARG A 378 -24.73 12.73 -19.55
CA ARG A 378 -25.92 13.15 -18.79
C ARG A 378 -25.58 13.85 -17.48
N LEU A 379 -24.29 13.93 -17.13
CA LEU A 379 -23.80 14.78 -16.06
C LEU A 379 -23.83 16.25 -16.47
N ASP A 380 -24.07 17.13 -15.49
CA ASP A 380 -23.81 18.56 -15.64
C ASP A 380 -22.31 18.86 -15.70
N LEU A 381 -21.96 20.12 -16.02
CA LEU A 381 -20.58 20.55 -16.17
C LEU A 381 -19.74 20.31 -14.90
N THR A 382 -20.27 20.67 -13.74
CA THR A 382 -19.56 20.52 -12.45
C THR A 382 -19.20 19.07 -12.16
N ARG A 383 -20.14 18.13 -12.38
CA ARG A 383 -19.90 16.69 -12.19
C ARG A 383 -18.94 16.12 -13.22
N ARG A 384 -19.01 16.55 -14.48
CA ARG A 384 -18.07 16.14 -15.53
C ARG A 384 -16.64 16.58 -15.22
N GLU A 385 -16.47 17.81 -14.75
CA GLU A 385 -15.17 18.33 -14.35
C GLU A 385 -14.63 17.59 -13.13
N CYS A 386 -15.48 17.34 -12.12
CA CYS A 386 -15.11 16.54 -10.96
C CYS A 386 -14.67 15.12 -11.36
N PHE A 387 -15.44 14.43 -12.22
CA PHE A 387 -15.08 13.12 -12.74
C PHE A 387 -13.74 13.16 -13.49
N SER A 388 -13.57 14.14 -14.39
CA SER A 388 -12.34 14.31 -15.16
C SER A 388 -11.13 14.42 -14.23
N GLN A 389 -11.19 15.26 -13.19
CA GLN A 389 -10.10 15.44 -12.23
C GLN A 389 -9.78 14.16 -11.46
N VAL A 390 -10.80 13.46 -10.95
CA VAL A 390 -10.63 12.19 -10.22
C VAL A 390 -10.00 11.13 -11.12
N ALA A 391 -10.35 11.10 -12.40
CA ALA A 391 -9.81 10.14 -13.35
C ALA A 391 -8.32 10.35 -13.68
N LEU A 392 -7.78 11.57 -13.48
CA LEU A 392 -6.37 11.90 -13.74
C LEU A 392 -5.40 11.39 -12.66
N TYR A 393 -5.92 10.92 -11.53
CA TYR A 393 -5.12 10.30 -10.50
C TYR A 393 -4.52 8.95 -10.95
N PRO A 394 -3.47 8.45 -10.30
CA PRO A 394 -2.99 7.08 -10.53
C PRO A 394 -4.10 6.04 -10.34
N GLU A 395 -3.93 4.87 -10.93
CA GLU A 395 -4.83 3.74 -10.69
C GLU A 395 -4.93 3.42 -9.19
N ASP A 396 -6.15 3.09 -8.74
CA ASP A 396 -6.51 2.80 -7.33
C ASP A 396 -6.24 3.89 -6.30
N HIS A 397 -5.84 5.09 -6.72
CA HIS A 397 -5.64 6.16 -5.76
C HIS A 397 -6.96 6.53 -5.08
N ARG A 398 -6.99 6.33 -3.76
CA ARG A 398 -8.10 6.71 -2.90
C ARG A 398 -8.08 8.21 -2.66
N VAL A 399 -8.93 8.94 -3.36
CA VAL A 399 -9.05 10.39 -3.20
C VAL A 399 -9.82 10.69 -1.91
N SER A 400 -9.12 11.30 -0.94
CA SER A 400 -9.71 11.67 0.34
C SER A 400 -10.65 12.87 0.21
N LYS A 401 -11.65 12.96 1.10
CA LYS A 401 -12.62 14.07 1.11
C LYS A 401 -11.97 15.46 1.02
N ARG A 402 -10.87 15.67 1.76
CA ARG A 402 -10.14 16.95 1.78
C ARG A 402 -9.55 17.32 0.43
N LYS A 403 -8.95 16.34 -0.28
CA LYS A 403 -8.42 16.57 -1.64
C LYS A 403 -9.55 16.86 -2.63
N ARG A 404 -10.69 16.16 -2.53
CA ARG A 404 -11.88 16.40 -3.39
C ARG A 404 -12.39 17.84 -3.30
N VAL A 405 -12.49 18.37 -2.08
CA VAL A 405 -12.96 19.72 -1.80
C VAL A 405 -11.98 20.78 -2.33
N GLN A 406 -10.68 20.56 -2.13
CA GLN A 406 -9.64 21.42 -2.67
C GLN A 406 -9.76 21.56 -4.20
N TYR A 407 -10.08 20.48 -4.93
CA TYR A 407 -10.27 20.56 -6.38
C TYR A 407 -11.41 21.47 -6.81
N ILE A 408 -12.59 21.29 -6.21
CA ILE A 408 -13.77 22.08 -6.59
C ILE A 408 -13.60 23.56 -6.17
N THR A 409 -12.72 23.84 -5.20
CA THR A 409 -12.38 25.21 -4.78
C THR A 409 -11.29 25.84 -5.68
N ASP A 410 -10.29 25.06 -6.10
CA ASP A 410 -9.13 25.55 -6.89
C ASP A 410 -9.41 25.60 -8.39
N SER A 411 -10.24 24.70 -8.91
CA SER A 411 -10.81 24.86 -10.25
C SER A 411 -11.88 25.94 -10.15
N LYS A 412 -11.77 27.00 -10.94
CA LYS A 412 -12.77 28.08 -11.05
C LYS A 412 -14.06 27.55 -11.70
N ILE A 413 -14.67 26.51 -11.13
CA ILE A 413 -15.80 25.74 -11.70
C ILE A 413 -17.01 26.65 -11.94
N ASN A 414 -17.09 27.80 -11.28
CA ASN A 414 -17.98 28.87 -11.69
C ASN A 414 -17.20 30.18 -11.68
N GLY A 415 -17.21 30.92 -12.79
CA GLY A 415 -16.75 32.31 -12.89
C GLY A 415 -17.62 33.30 -12.11
N ILE A 416 -18.21 32.85 -11.00
CA ILE A 416 -19.06 33.61 -10.09
C ILE A 416 -18.41 33.48 -8.72
N GLU A 417 -18.30 34.61 -8.03
CA GLU A 417 -17.87 34.75 -6.64
C GLU A 417 -18.82 33.98 -5.68
N GLU A 418 -18.91 32.65 -5.82
CA GLU A 418 -19.64 31.81 -4.88
C GLU A 418 -18.92 31.87 -3.53
N LYS A 419 -19.68 32.10 -2.44
CA LYS A 419 -19.13 32.08 -1.09
C LYS A 419 -18.37 30.78 -0.89
N ARG A 420 -17.16 30.86 -0.33
CA ARG A 420 -16.27 29.73 -0.04
C ARG A 420 -16.99 28.51 0.54
N GLN A 421 -17.96 28.71 1.42
CA GLN A 421 -18.76 27.62 2.00
C GLN A 421 -19.56 26.81 0.96
N ALA A 422 -20.17 27.46 -0.04
CA ALA A 422 -20.90 26.76 -1.10
C ALA A 422 -19.98 25.91 -1.98
N GLN A 423 -18.74 26.37 -2.21
CA GLN A 423 -17.71 25.59 -2.91
C GLN A 423 -17.27 24.38 -2.08
N LEU A 424 -17.14 24.54 -0.76
CA LEU A 424 -16.85 23.43 0.15
C LEU A 424 -17.98 22.39 0.12
N ASP A 425 -19.23 22.83 0.22
CA ASP A 425 -20.41 21.96 0.23
C ASP A 425 -20.52 21.18 -1.09
N LYS A 426 -20.36 21.86 -2.25
CA LYS A 426 -20.27 21.20 -3.56
C LYS A 426 -19.10 20.22 -3.65
N GLY A 427 -17.96 20.59 -3.06
CA GLY A 427 -16.77 19.76 -2.89
C GLY A 427 -17.05 18.42 -2.19
N HIS A 428 -18.04 18.42 -1.29
CA HIS A 428 -18.46 17.25 -0.55
C HIS A 428 -19.53 16.42 -1.26
N THR A 429 -20.51 17.06 -1.89
CA THR A 429 -21.66 16.38 -2.50
C THR A 429 -21.36 15.81 -3.88
N THR A 430 -20.65 16.56 -4.75
CA THR A 430 -20.43 16.18 -6.16
C THR A 430 -19.80 14.79 -6.33
N PRO A 431 -18.73 14.41 -5.60
CA PRO A 431 -18.15 13.08 -5.73
C PRO A 431 -19.07 11.97 -5.22
N ASP A 432 -19.89 12.26 -4.22
CA ASP A 432 -20.83 11.29 -3.67
C ASP A 432 -22.00 11.07 -4.64
N GLU A 433 -22.45 12.12 -5.35
CA GLU A 433 -23.39 12.00 -6.47
C GLU A 433 -22.83 11.21 -7.65
N LEU A 434 -21.53 11.35 -7.95
CA LEU A 434 -20.84 10.52 -8.96
C LEU A 434 -20.76 9.04 -8.55
N VAL A 435 -20.64 8.77 -7.25
CA VAL A 435 -20.74 7.40 -6.70
C VAL A 435 -22.17 6.88 -6.81
N ASP A 436 -23.17 7.71 -6.52
CA ASP A 436 -24.58 7.34 -6.64
C ASP A 436 -24.98 7.10 -8.10
N ALA A 437 -24.36 7.82 -9.04
CA ALA A 437 -24.44 7.58 -10.49
C ALA A 437 -23.57 6.40 -10.96
N CYS A 438 -22.87 5.72 -10.04
CA CYS A 438 -22.01 4.57 -10.29
C CYS A 438 -20.90 4.82 -11.31
N LEU A 439 -20.43 6.07 -11.43
CA LEU A 439 -19.27 6.43 -12.25
C LEU A 439 -17.96 6.41 -11.45
N LEU A 440 -18.05 6.42 -10.12
CA LEU A 440 -16.95 6.25 -9.18
C LEU A 440 -17.34 5.21 -8.13
N GLU A 441 -16.33 4.58 -7.52
CA GLU A 441 -16.52 3.65 -6.40
C GLU A 441 -16.21 4.35 -5.08
N ALA A 442 -17.01 4.06 -4.04
CA ALA A 442 -16.70 4.48 -2.68
C ALA A 442 -16.17 3.30 -1.86
N GLU A 443 -15.15 3.55 -1.05
CA GLU A 443 -14.63 2.63 -0.04
C GLU A 443 -14.53 3.33 1.31
N THR A 444 -14.46 2.54 2.38
CA THR A 444 -14.13 3.04 3.71
C THR A 444 -12.68 2.74 4.00
N ASN A 445 -11.87 3.77 4.28
CA ASN A 445 -10.48 3.56 4.67
C ASN A 445 -10.36 3.02 6.11
N GLY A 446 -9.15 2.67 6.54
CA GLY A 446 -8.89 2.12 7.89
C GLY A 446 -9.27 3.04 9.05
N THR A 447 -9.54 4.33 8.80
CA THR A 447 -9.99 5.31 9.80
C THR A 447 -11.51 5.50 9.79
N GLY A 448 -12.27 4.70 9.04
CA GLY A 448 -13.73 4.84 8.91
C GLY A 448 -14.18 5.96 7.95
N SER A 449 -13.26 6.63 7.26
CA SER A 449 -13.58 7.73 6.34
C SER A 449 -13.92 7.20 4.94
N ARG A 450 -15.01 7.70 4.36
CA ARG A 450 -15.40 7.41 2.97
C ARG A 450 -14.40 8.07 2.02
N VAL A 451 -13.72 7.24 1.22
CA VAL A 451 -12.83 7.62 0.13
C VAL A 451 -13.46 7.22 -1.20
N VAL A 452 -13.08 7.91 -2.27
CA VAL A 452 -13.59 7.61 -3.61
C VAL A 452 -12.42 7.23 -4.51
N LYS A 453 -12.67 6.27 -5.39
CA LYS A 453 -11.73 5.81 -6.42
C LYS A 453 -12.48 5.65 -7.73
N LYS A 454 -11.71 5.63 -8.81
CA LYS A 454 -12.22 5.47 -10.18
C LYS A 454 -12.32 3.98 -10.56
N HIS A 455 -13.08 3.65 -11.61
CA HIS A 455 -13.04 2.33 -12.24
C HIS A 455 -11.88 2.27 -13.25
N ASP A 456 -11.51 1.06 -13.69
CA ASP A 456 -10.31 0.86 -14.51
C ASP A 456 -10.34 1.60 -15.87
N LEU A 457 -11.50 1.81 -16.50
CA LEU A 457 -11.62 2.62 -17.73
C LEU A 457 -11.95 4.09 -17.48
N SER A 458 -12.10 4.53 -16.22
CA SER A 458 -12.40 5.93 -15.97
C SER A 458 -11.26 6.84 -16.44
N LYS A 459 -10.00 6.40 -16.32
CA LYS A 459 -8.83 7.11 -16.86
C LYS A 459 -8.89 7.21 -18.37
N ASP A 460 -9.06 6.07 -19.04
CA ASP A 460 -9.12 5.99 -20.50
C ASP A 460 -10.26 6.84 -21.04
N MET A 461 -11.45 6.76 -20.42
CA MET A 461 -12.58 7.59 -20.77
C MET A 461 -12.28 9.08 -20.56
N ALA A 462 -11.69 9.48 -19.44
CA ALA A 462 -11.39 10.89 -19.19
C ALA A 462 -10.33 11.44 -20.16
N ILE A 463 -9.29 10.67 -20.47
CA ILE A 463 -8.26 11.04 -21.44
C ILE A 463 -8.87 11.17 -22.84
N ASP A 464 -9.71 10.22 -23.20
CA ASP A 464 -10.38 10.17 -24.47
C ASP A 464 -11.37 11.33 -24.66
N MET A 465 -12.17 11.63 -23.63
CA MET A 465 -13.07 12.79 -23.61
C MET A 465 -12.32 14.12 -23.61
N ALA A 466 -11.09 14.15 -23.09
CA ALA A 466 -10.22 15.32 -23.15
C ALA A 466 -9.66 15.59 -24.56
N ASN A 467 -9.89 14.71 -25.55
CA ASN A 467 -9.54 14.93 -26.96
C ASN A 467 -8.09 15.39 -27.20
N GLY A 468 -7.15 14.82 -26.45
CA GLY A 468 -5.73 15.16 -26.53
C GLY A 468 -5.30 16.44 -25.80
N GLU A 469 -6.19 17.06 -25.02
CA GLU A 469 -5.85 18.22 -24.16
C GLU A 469 -5.20 17.82 -22.84
N VAL A 470 -5.23 16.54 -22.47
CA VAL A 470 -4.71 16.03 -21.20
C VAL A 470 -3.75 14.87 -21.45
N MET A 471 -2.63 14.85 -20.72
CA MET A 471 -1.67 13.74 -20.70
C MET A 471 -1.34 13.39 -19.25
N VAL A 472 -1.69 12.18 -18.81
CA VAL A 472 -1.52 11.73 -17.42
C VAL A 472 -0.17 11.05 -17.23
N LYS A 473 0.65 11.59 -16.32
CA LYS A 473 1.95 11.03 -15.93
C LYS A 473 2.08 10.88 -14.40
N ALA A 474 0.97 10.89 -13.68
CA ALA A 474 0.95 10.80 -12.22
C ALA A 474 1.22 9.36 -11.73
N GLY A 475 1.98 9.21 -10.64
CA GLY A 475 2.18 7.91 -9.98
C GLY A 475 3.06 6.91 -10.74
N LEU A 476 3.93 7.38 -11.62
CA LEU A 476 4.80 6.56 -12.47
C LEU A 476 6.23 6.40 -11.90
N GLU A 477 6.44 6.84 -10.66
CA GLU A 477 7.76 6.88 -10.00
C GLU A 477 8.85 7.63 -10.80
N LEU A 478 8.47 8.62 -11.61
CA LEU A 478 9.41 9.36 -12.45
C LEU A 478 10.36 10.21 -11.60
N ASN A 479 11.64 10.22 -11.95
CA ASN A 479 12.65 11.10 -11.35
C ASN A 479 12.78 12.43 -12.09
N GLU A 480 12.35 12.48 -13.35
CA GLU A 480 12.34 13.68 -14.19
C GLU A 480 11.12 13.68 -15.13
N VAL A 481 10.69 14.89 -15.52
CA VAL A 481 9.73 15.06 -16.62
C VAL A 481 10.53 15.35 -17.88
N ALA A 482 10.75 14.31 -18.70
CA ALA A 482 11.50 14.40 -19.94
C ALA A 482 10.75 15.20 -21.03
N ASP A 483 11.50 15.71 -22.01
CA ASP A 483 10.94 16.31 -23.21
C ASP A 483 10.47 15.20 -24.16
N GLU A 484 9.20 14.78 -24.04
CA GLU A 484 8.65 13.71 -24.87
C GLU A 484 8.23 14.18 -26.27
N PRO A 485 8.42 13.41 -27.35
CA PRO A 485 7.92 13.75 -28.68
C PRO A 485 6.37 13.85 -28.79
N GLN A 486 5.64 13.60 -27.69
CA GLN A 486 4.19 13.51 -27.62
C GLN A 486 3.49 14.79 -27.10
N TRP A 487 4.22 15.90 -26.87
CA TRP A 487 3.60 17.20 -26.55
C TRP A 487 2.80 17.73 -27.76
N LYS A 488 1.56 17.26 -27.90
CA LYS A 488 0.63 17.70 -28.93
C LYS A 488 0.37 19.20 -28.78
N GLU A 489 0.18 19.92 -29.89
CA GLU A 489 -0.12 21.37 -29.87
C GLU A 489 -1.36 21.72 -29.01
N ARG A 490 -2.30 20.78 -28.89
CA ARG A 490 -3.54 20.93 -28.13
C ARG A 490 -3.41 20.61 -26.64
N LEU A 491 -2.25 20.15 -26.17
CA LEU A 491 -2.06 19.73 -24.79
C LEU A 491 -2.15 20.93 -23.83
N LYS A 492 -3.13 20.91 -22.93
CA LYS A 492 -3.41 21.99 -21.95
C LYS A 492 -3.10 21.59 -20.52
N LYS A 493 -3.24 20.31 -20.14
CA LYS A 493 -3.07 19.85 -18.76
C LYS A 493 -2.18 18.61 -18.66
N VAL A 494 -1.24 18.64 -17.71
CA VAL A 494 -0.36 17.50 -17.42
C VAL A 494 -0.27 17.28 -15.90
N PRO A 495 -0.92 16.23 -15.36
CA PRO A 495 -0.72 15.77 -14.01
C PRO A 495 0.52 14.87 -13.89
N VAL A 496 1.44 15.24 -13.00
CA VAL A 496 2.70 14.55 -12.70
C VAL A 496 2.92 14.41 -11.18
N PHE A 497 1.90 14.64 -10.36
CA PHE A 497 1.94 14.40 -8.92
C PHE A 497 2.13 12.89 -8.58
N PHE A 498 2.51 12.56 -7.34
CA PHE A 498 2.95 11.22 -6.91
C PHE A 498 4.15 10.63 -7.70
N ASN A 499 5.08 11.48 -8.12
CA ASN A 499 6.38 11.05 -8.67
C ASN A 499 7.52 11.56 -7.79
N LYS A 500 8.74 11.08 -8.04
CA LYS A 500 9.98 11.48 -7.33
C LYS A 500 10.73 12.57 -8.13
N ILE A 501 9.99 13.50 -8.72
CA ILE A 501 10.54 14.49 -9.66
C ILE A 501 11.44 15.48 -8.92
N GLY A 502 12.75 15.37 -9.16
CA GLY A 502 13.72 16.35 -8.69
C GLY A 502 13.98 17.48 -9.70
N GLN A 503 13.70 17.24 -10.99
CA GLN A 503 13.95 18.18 -12.08
C GLN A 503 12.89 18.10 -13.18
N ILE A 504 12.58 19.25 -13.79
CA ILE A 504 11.74 19.33 -14.99
C ILE A 504 12.64 19.59 -16.21
N GLY A 505 12.81 18.57 -17.06
CA GLY A 505 13.74 18.61 -18.20
C GLY A 505 13.33 19.61 -19.29
N TRP A 506 12.04 19.73 -19.60
CA TRP A 506 11.54 20.62 -20.65
C TRP A 506 11.64 22.12 -20.35
N LEU A 507 11.91 22.54 -19.10
CA LEU A 507 12.28 23.93 -18.80
C LEU A 507 13.59 24.34 -19.51
N LYS A 508 14.43 23.37 -19.89
CA LYS A 508 15.67 23.57 -20.63
C LYS A 508 15.49 23.42 -22.16
N SER A 509 14.30 23.06 -22.64
CA SER A 509 14.01 22.83 -24.05
C SER A 509 13.61 24.11 -24.80
N SER A 510 13.93 24.16 -26.08
CA SER A 510 13.46 25.20 -27.01
C SER A 510 12.01 25.01 -27.45
N ARG A 511 11.45 23.80 -27.27
CA ARG A 511 10.03 23.51 -27.52
C ARG A 511 9.24 23.62 -26.22
N ARG A 512 8.74 24.83 -25.94
CA ARG A 512 7.84 25.03 -24.80
C ARG A 512 6.39 24.68 -25.20
N PRO A 513 5.78 23.65 -24.60
CA PRO A 513 4.38 23.31 -24.82
C PRO A 513 3.48 24.36 -24.18
N LYS A 514 2.35 24.65 -24.84
CA LYS A 514 1.37 25.65 -24.41
C LYS A 514 0.42 25.09 -23.33
N ILE A 515 0.99 24.64 -22.22
CA ILE A 515 0.22 24.13 -21.08
C ILE A 515 -0.39 25.29 -20.29
N SER A 516 -1.67 25.16 -19.92
CA SER A 516 -2.37 26.08 -19.02
C SER A 516 -2.47 25.54 -17.59
N THR A 517 -2.28 24.24 -17.34
CA THR A 517 -2.33 23.67 -15.99
C THR A 517 -1.31 22.54 -15.79
N LEU A 518 -0.44 22.67 -14.80
CA LEU A 518 0.49 21.62 -14.36
C LEU A 518 0.13 21.21 -12.94
N LEU A 519 -0.22 19.94 -12.72
CA LEU A 519 -0.55 19.41 -11.39
C LEU A 519 0.62 18.58 -10.86
N VAL A 520 1.23 19.02 -9.76
CA VAL A 520 2.55 18.58 -9.29
C VAL A 520 2.56 18.52 -7.76
N ASP A 521 3.24 17.52 -7.18
CA ASP A 521 3.60 17.49 -5.76
C ASP A 521 5.04 17.99 -5.66
N ILE A 522 5.30 19.13 -5.02
CA ILE A 522 6.62 19.77 -5.10
C ILE A 522 7.03 20.42 -3.79
N SER A 523 8.34 20.37 -3.54
CA SER A 523 8.99 21.18 -2.51
C SER A 523 9.11 22.65 -2.96
N ASP A 524 9.14 23.56 -2.00
CA ASP A 524 9.22 25.02 -2.24
C ASP A 524 10.39 25.46 -3.14
N SER A 525 11.44 24.64 -3.25
CA SER A 525 12.56 24.89 -4.18
C SER A 525 12.18 24.95 -5.66
N PHE A 526 11.04 24.36 -6.03
CA PHE A 526 10.51 24.35 -7.38
C PHE A 526 10.17 25.75 -7.90
N PHE A 527 9.51 26.56 -7.07
CA PHE A 527 9.03 27.88 -7.47
C PHE A 527 10.15 28.90 -7.67
N LYS A 528 11.37 28.61 -7.18
CA LYS A 528 12.55 29.48 -7.38
C LYS A 528 12.94 29.67 -8.85
N HIS A 529 12.56 28.74 -9.72
CA HIS A 529 12.96 28.75 -11.14
C HIS A 529 11.83 29.14 -12.10
N MET A 530 10.61 29.32 -11.61
CA MET A 530 9.43 29.69 -12.41
C MET A 530 9.08 31.16 -12.25
N LYS A 531 9.91 32.06 -12.80
CA LYS A 531 9.70 33.51 -12.77
C LYS A 531 8.46 34.01 -13.53
N ALA A 532 7.76 33.13 -14.26
CA ALA A 532 6.62 33.47 -15.12
C ALA A 532 5.26 33.04 -14.55
N LEU A 533 5.21 32.29 -13.44
CA LEU A 533 3.96 31.96 -12.75
C LEU A 533 3.75 32.97 -11.63
N THR A 534 3.10 34.09 -11.94
CA THR A 534 2.53 34.97 -10.92
C THR A 534 1.31 34.30 -10.31
N THR A 535 1.28 34.25 -8.98
CA THR A 535 0.21 33.71 -8.10
C THR A 535 -1.18 34.18 -8.46
#